data_AF-A0A7N8YHV0-F1
#
_entry.id   AF-A0A7N8YHV0-F1
#
_cell.length_a   1.000
_cell.length_b   1.000
_cell.length_c   1.000
_cell.angle_alpha   90.00
_cell.angle_beta   90.00
_cell.angle_gamma   90.00
#
_symmetry.space_group_name_H-M   'P 1'
#
loop_
_entity.id
_entity.type
_entity.pdbx_description
1 polymer ?
#
loop_
_entity_poly.entity_id
_entity_poly.type
_entity_poly.pdbx_seq_one_letter_code
_entity_poly.pdbx_strand_id
1 'polypeptide(L)' 'MEAKLKKELGTSMLKSTGHSGGGCISQGQSYDTDTGRVFVKINHKSESSPTSANFT' A
#
# COMPACT_ATOMS: atom_id res chain seq x y z
N MET A 1 -3.19 2.61 -9.01
CA MET A 1 -2.57 2.16 -7.75
C MET A 1 -3.20 0.86 -7.25
N GLU A 2 -4.53 0.81 -7.09
CA GLU A 2 -5.25 -0.37 -6.61
C GLU A 2 -5.00 -1.65 -7.42
N ALA A 3 -5.09 -1.61 -8.75
CA ALA A 3 -4.87 -2.79 -9.59
C ALA A 3 -3.44 -3.35 -9.48
N LYS A 4 -2.44 -2.47 -9.30
CA LYS A 4 -1.05 -2.88 -9.06
C LYS A 4 -0.95 -3.55 -7.70
N LEU A 5 -1.53 -2.97 -6.66
CA LEU A 5 -1.56 -3.56 -5.32
C LEU A 5 -2.25 -4.93 -5.32
N LYS A 6 -3.42 -5.06 -5.95
CA LYS A 6 -4.14 -6.34 -6.09
C LYS A 6 -3.28 -7.41 -6.75
N LYS A 7 -2.58 -7.06 -7.83
CA LYS A 7 -1.67 -7.97 -8.54
C LYS A 7 -0.47 -8.39 -7.67
N GLU A 8 0.20 -7.44 -7.03
CA GLU A 8 1.40 -7.70 -6.23
C GLU A 8 1.08 -8.45 -4.92
N LEU A 9 -0.08 -8.17 -4.33
CA LEU A 9 -0.59 -8.86 -3.13
C LEU A 9 -1.31 -10.18 -3.43
N GLY A 10 -1.59 -10.46 -4.71
CA GLY A 10 -2.36 -11.65 -5.11
C GLY A 10 -3.77 -11.68 -4.53
N THR A 11 -4.43 -10.51 -4.41
CA THR A 11 -5.76 -10.38 -3.80
C THR A 11 -6.79 -9.88 -4.80
N SER A 12 -8.03 -10.34 -4.66
CA SER A 12 -9.16 -9.86 -5.46
C SER A 12 -9.87 -8.66 -4.81
N MET A 13 -9.79 -8.55 -3.49
CA MET A 13 -10.40 -7.47 -2.73
C MET A 13 -9.34 -6.55 -2.10
N LEU A 14 -9.52 -5.24 -2.25
CA LEU A 14 -8.68 -4.24 -1.60
C LEU A 14 -9.59 -3.12 -1.10
N LYS A 15 -9.74 -2.97 0.21
CA LYS A 15 -10.59 -1.94 0.82
C LYS A 15 -9.77 -1.08 1.77
N SER A 16 -9.70 0.22 1.51
CA SER A 16 -9.01 1.14 2.40
C SER A 16 -9.74 1.21 3.75
N THR A 17 -8.98 1.18 4.85
CA THR A 17 -9.56 1.08 6.20
C THR A 17 -9.70 2.44 6.88
N GLY A 18 -9.42 3.53 6.16
CA GLY A 18 -9.44 4.91 6.70
C GLY A 18 -8.26 5.25 7.61
N HIS A 19 -7.53 4.26 8.12
CA HIS A 19 -6.27 4.48 8.84
C HIS A 19 -5.13 4.69 7.84
N SER A 20 -4.85 5.97 7.59
CA SER A 20 -3.60 6.43 7.00
C SER A 20 -2.69 6.92 8.12
N GLY A 21 -1.51 6.32 8.23
CA GLY A 21 -0.48 6.68 9.20
C GLY A 21 0.81 7.01 8.46
N GLY A 22 1.34 8.22 8.62
CA GLY A 22 2.55 8.64 7.92
C GLY A 22 3.30 9.72 8.67
N GLY A 23 4.63 9.57 8.76
CA GLY A 23 5.55 10.64 9.17
C GLY A 23 6.02 11.44 7.97
N CYS A 24 6.82 12.51 8.18
CA CYS A 24 7.30 13.46 7.15
C CYS A 24 7.91 12.86 5.85
N ILE A 25 8.19 11.55 5.80
CA ILE A 25 8.98 10.89 4.73
C ILE A 25 8.23 9.73 4.06
N SER A 26 7.26 9.11 4.73
CA SER A 26 6.55 7.94 4.23
C SER A 26 5.08 8.00 4.59
N GLN A 27 4.23 7.79 3.59
CA GLN A 27 2.80 7.68 3.80
C GLN A 27 2.43 6.20 3.83
N GLY A 28 1.82 5.73 4.91
CA GLY A 28 1.34 4.37 5.03
C GLY A 28 -0.19 4.32 4.96
N GLN A 29 -0.74 3.26 4.37
CA GLN A 29 -2.17 3.02 4.35
C GLN A 29 -2.49 1.54 4.58
N SER A 30 -3.44 1.28 5.46
CA SER A 30 -3.99 -0.05 5.70
C SER A 30 -5.09 -0.40 4.69
N TYR A 31 -5.08 -1.65 4.25
CA TYR A 31 -6.12 -2.23 3.40
C TYR A 31 -6.61 -3.56 3.97
N ASP A 32 -7.93 -3.74 3.98
CA ASP A 32 -8.55 -5.05 4.17
C ASP A 32 -8.60 -5.78 2.82
N THR A 33 -8.09 -7.02 2.81
CA THR A 33 -8.07 -7.92 1.65
C THR A 33 -8.83 -9.21 1.98
N ASP A 34 -9.07 -10.05 0.98
CA ASP A 34 -9.66 -11.37 1.18
C ASP A 34 -8.73 -12.35 1.93
N THR A 35 -7.44 -12.04 2.04
CA THR A 35 -6.43 -12.84 2.74
C THR A 35 -6.06 -12.29 4.12
N GLY A 36 -6.60 -11.13 4.51
CA GLY A 36 -6.33 -10.47 5.78
C GLY A 36 -6.10 -8.97 5.62
N ARG A 37 -5.66 -8.32 6.69
CA ARG A 37 -5.33 -6.89 6.64
C ARG A 37 -3.85 -6.71 6.31
N VAL A 38 -3.54 -5.84 5.35
CA VAL A 38 -2.17 -5.50 4.93
C VAL A 38 -1.89 -4.02 5.14
N PHE A 39 -0.63 -3.68 5.48
CA PHE A 39 -0.17 -2.29 5.54
C PHE A 39 0.75 -1.99 4.36
N VAL A 40 0.41 -0.98 3.57
CA VAL A 40 1.18 -0.55 2.40
C VAL A 40 1.94 0.72 2.75
N LYS A 41 3.27 0.64 2.75
CA LYS A 41 4.13 1.82 2.88
C LYS A 41 4.45 2.41 1.51
N ILE A 42 3.98 3.62 1.27
CA ILE A 42 4.22 4.40 0.05
C ILE A 42 5.37 5.37 0.33
N ASN A 43 6.50 5.12 -0.32
CA ASN A 43 7.63 6.05 -0.30
C ASN A 43 7.47 7.04 -1.47
N HIS A 44 7.19 8.32 -1.16
CA HIS A 44 7.30 9.41 -2.13
C HIS A 44 8.79 9.76 -2.29
N LYS A 45 9.53 8.96 -3.07
CA LYS A 45 10.81 9.43 -3.57
C LYS A 45 10.53 10.30 -4.80
N SER A 46 10.85 11.60 -4.69
CA SER A 46 10.72 12.57 -5.77
C SER A 46 11.53 12.08 -6.97
N GLU A 47 10.82 11.79 -8.07
CA GLU A 47 11.31 11.37 -9.39
C GLU A 47 12.28 10.16 -9.49
N SER A 48 12.01 9.30 -10.48
CA SER A 48 12.97 8.37 -11.10
C SER A 48 13.21 6.94 -10.55
N SER A 49 12.36 6.33 -9.72
CA SER A 49 12.45 4.85 -9.54
C SER A 49 11.10 4.21 -9.19
N PRO A 50 10.82 2.97 -9.66
CA PRO A 50 9.49 2.37 -9.55
C PRO A 50 9.11 2.25 -8.08
N THR A 51 7.97 2.86 -7.72
CA THR A 51 7.36 2.78 -6.41
C THR A 51 7.30 1.31 -5.96
N SER A 52 8.17 0.94 -5.02
CA SER A 52 8.13 -0.36 -4.36
C SER A 52 7.23 -0.24 -3.13
N ALA A 53 6.16 -1.01 -3.12
CA ALA A 53 5.39 -1.24 -1.92
C ALA A 53 6.15 -2.29 -1.11
N ASN A 54 6.51 -1.96 0.13
CA ASN A 54 7.02 -2.94 1.08
C ASN A 54 5.84 -3.39 1.95
N PHE A 55 5.62 -4.70 2.02
CA PHE A 55 4.54 -5.32 2.78
C PHE A 55 5.12 -5.84 4.10
N THR A 56 4.55 -5.43 5.23
CA THR A 56 4.88 -5.90 6.59
C THR A 56 3.61 -6.33 7.28
#